data_AF-A0A3M1TFF1-F1
#
_entry.id   AF-A0A3M1TFF1-F1
#
_cell.length_a   1.000
_cell.length_b   1.000
_cell.length_c   1.000
_cell.angle_alpha   90.00
_cell.angle_beta   90.00
_cell.angle_gamma   90.00
#
_symmetry.space_group_name_H-M   'P 1'
#
loop_
_entity.id
_entity.type
_entity.pdbx_description
1 polymer ?
#
loop_
_entity_poly.entity_id
_entity_poly.type
_entity_poly.pdbx_seq_one_letter_code
_entity_poly.pdbx_strand_id
1 'polypeptide(L)'
;MEWYEEHSLRFPVLYELALVDSRCREHLEVVYAGAAASEWDELRRVERGEAPYSDRVRRALADGKELYYRAVAFPTPAAAREALERRLAEGAPPWNALPD
;
A
#
# COMPACT_ATOMS: atom_id res chain seq x y z
N MET A 1 -2.86 -13.64 -12.76
CA MET A 1 -3.56 -12.42 -13.22
C MET A 1 -5.04 -12.50 -12.87
N GLU A 2 -5.72 -13.60 -13.17
CA GLU A 2 -7.14 -13.84 -12.85
C GLU A 2 -7.47 -13.75 -11.34
N TRP A 3 -6.58 -14.20 -10.47
CA TRP A 3 -6.85 -14.22 -9.02
C TRP A 3 -7.06 -12.84 -8.39
N TYR A 4 -6.22 -11.84 -8.70
CA TYR A 4 -6.39 -10.48 -8.19
C TYR A 4 -7.65 -9.80 -8.76
N GLU A 5 -8.06 -10.18 -9.97
CA GLU A 5 -9.23 -9.61 -10.63
C GLU A 5 -10.51 -9.98 -9.88
N GLU A 6 -10.59 -11.21 -9.40
CA GLU A 6 -11.75 -11.73 -8.69
C GLU A 6 -11.78 -11.32 -7.20
N HIS A 7 -10.62 -11.01 -6.61
CA HIS A 7 -10.48 -10.85 -5.15
C HIS A 7 -10.08 -9.43 -4.71
N SER A 8 -10.02 -8.46 -5.63
CA SER A 8 -9.72 -7.06 -5.30
C SER A 8 -10.99 -6.22 -5.16
N LEU A 9 -10.95 -5.28 -4.22
CA LEU A 9 -12.00 -4.29 -4.04
C LEU A 9 -12.08 -3.38 -5.27
N ARG A 10 -13.30 -3.22 -5.80
CA ARG A 10 -13.64 -2.33 -6.93
C ARG A 10 -14.15 -0.97 -6.49
N PHE A 11 -13.94 -0.64 -5.22
CA PHE A 11 -14.42 0.58 -4.58
C PHE A 11 -13.23 1.39 -4.07
N PRO A 12 -13.38 2.70 -3.81
CA PRO A 12 -12.32 3.52 -3.26
C PRO A 12 -11.74 2.96 -1.98
N VAL A 13 -10.41 3.04 -1.83
CA VAL A 13 -9.70 2.49 -0.67
C VAL A 13 -8.67 3.46 -0.13
N LEU A 14 -8.52 3.47 1.20
CA LEU A 14 -7.23 3.74 1.85
C LEU A 14 -6.51 2.40 1.94
N TYR A 15 -5.26 2.36 1.50
CA TYR A 15 -4.43 1.17 1.62
C TYR A 15 -3.11 1.48 2.31
N GLU A 16 -2.54 0.46 2.91
CA GLU A 16 -1.22 0.54 3.50
C GLU A 16 -0.38 -0.69 3.18
N LEU A 17 0.92 -0.44 3.08
CA LEU A 17 1.95 -1.45 2.92
C LEU A 17 2.75 -1.53 4.20
N ALA A 18 2.95 -2.74 4.69
CA ALA A 18 3.83 -3.03 5.80
C ALA A 18 4.91 -4.03 5.41
N LEU A 19 6.10 -3.87 5.98
CA LEU A 19 7.16 -4.86 5.89
C LEU A 19 7.29 -5.60 7.20
N VAL A 20 7.57 -6.90 7.09
CA VAL A 20 7.95 -7.75 8.22
C VAL A 20 9.29 -8.38 7.92
N ASP A 21 10.14 -8.46 8.93
CA ASP A 21 11.30 -9.33 8.86
C ASP A 21 10.85 -10.78 8.99
N SER A 22 11.05 -11.58 7.93
CA SER A 22 10.71 -13.01 7.94
C SER A 22 11.39 -13.78 9.09
N ARG A 23 12.47 -13.23 9.66
CA ARG A 23 13.24 -13.80 10.77
C ARG A 23 12.76 -13.33 12.15
N CYS A 24 12.06 -12.20 12.23
CA CYS A 24 11.48 -11.63 13.45
C CYS A 24 10.05 -11.18 13.18
N ARG A 25 9.09 -12.11 13.33
CA ARG A 25 7.66 -11.89 13.05
C ARG A 25 6.94 -10.93 14.00
N GLU A 26 7.67 -10.26 14.89
CA GLU A 26 7.09 -9.49 15.99
C GLU A 26 6.83 -8.01 15.64
N HIS A 27 7.38 -7.51 14.53
CA HIS A 27 7.25 -6.10 14.17
C HIS A 27 6.76 -5.91 12.72
N LEU A 28 5.48 -5.56 12.59
CA LEU A 28 4.87 -5.03 11.37
C LEU A 28 5.10 -3.51 11.34
N GLU A 29 6.00 -3.06 10.46
CA GLU A 29 6.20 -1.63 10.23
C GLU A 29 5.43 -1.19 8.99
N VAL A 30 4.48 -0.26 9.16
CA VAL A 30 3.81 0.38 8.02
C VAL A 30 4.81 1.31 7.36
N VAL A 31 5.13 1.02 6.10
CA VAL A 31 6.14 1.75 5.32
C VAL A 31 5.54 2.72 4.32
N TYR A 32 4.30 2.50 3.88
CA TYR A 32 3.59 3.37 2.95
C TYR A 32 2.08 3.36 3.20
N ALA A 33 1.43 4.50 3.02
CA ALA A 33 -0.02 4.64 2.99
C ALA A 33 -0.45 5.41 1.74
N GLY A 34 -1.54 4.99 1.09
CA GLY A 34 -2.06 5.64 -0.11
C GLY A 34 -3.57 5.54 -0.22
N ALA A 35 -4.14 6.32 -1.12
CA ALA A 35 -5.57 6.26 -1.46
C ALA A 35 -5.70 6.00 -2.96
N ALA A 36 -6.61 5.10 -3.33
CA ALA A 36 -6.84 4.72 -4.70
C ALA A 36 -8.34 4.72 -5.04
N ALA A 37 -8.65 4.90 -6.32
CA ALA A 37 -10.02 4.75 -6.83
C ALA A 37 -10.54 3.32 -6.64
N SER A 38 -9.65 2.33 -6.69
CA SER A 38 -9.89 0.96 -6.27
C SER A 38 -8.60 0.25 -5.87
N GLU A 39 -8.71 -0.82 -5.09
CA GLU A 39 -7.57 -1.72 -4.80
C GLU A 39 -7.02 -2.31 -6.11
N TRP A 40 -7.92 -2.70 -7.02
CA TRP A 40 -7.56 -3.19 -8.34
C TRP A 40 -6.66 -2.23 -9.13
N ASP A 41 -7.06 -0.96 -9.21
CA ASP A 41 -6.31 0.04 -9.98
C ASP A 41 -4.90 0.22 -9.41
N GLU A 42 -4.76 0.21 -8.09
CA GLU A 42 -3.46 0.32 -7.45
C GLU A 42 -2.59 -0.93 -7.71
N LEU A 43 -3.15 -2.14 -7.55
CA LEU A 43 -2.42 -3.37 -7.83
C LEU A 43 -1.91 -3.39 -9.29
N ARG A 44 -2.73 -2.91 -10.25
CA ARG A 44 -2.30 -2.78 -11.65
C ARG A 44 -1.17 -1.77 -11.84
N ARG A 45 -1.20 -0.63 -11.14
CA ARG A 45 -0.10 0.35 -11.18
C ARG A 45 1.20 -0.25 -10.65
N VAL A 46 1.12 -1.03 -9.55
CA VAL A 46 2.28 -1.74 -8.99
C VAL A 46 2.83 -2.77 -9.99
N GLU A 47 1.97 -3.60 -10.59
CA GLU A 47 2.37 -4.59 -11.60
C GLU A 47 3.09 -3.94 -12.79
N ARG A 48 2.64 -2.76 -13.21
CA ARG A 48 3.26 -1.98 -14.29
C ARG A 48 4.52 -1.22 -13.86
N GLY A 49 4.84 -1.20 -12.57
CA GLY A 49 5.95 -0.42 -12.02
C GLY A 49 5.70 1.10 -12.00
N GLU A 50 4.45 1.52 -12.03
CA GLU A 50 4.02 2.93 -12.04
C GLU A 50 3.77 3.47 -10.61
N ALA A 51 3.80 2.60 -9.60
CA ALA A 51 3.65 3.02 -8.20
C ALA A 51 5.01 3.52 -7.65
N PRO A 52 5.02 4.63 -6.87
CA PRO A 52 6.25 5.29 -6.40
C PRO A 52 7.11 4.39 -5.48
N TYR A 53 6.49 3.39 -4.86
CA TYR A 53 7.17 2.45 -3.97
C TYR A 53 7.62 1.16 -4.66
N SER A 54 7.40 0.97 -5.97
CA SER A 54 7.64 -0.30 -6.67
C SER A 54 9.08 -0.79 -6.51
N ASP A 55 10.07 0.08 -6.68
CA ASP A 55 11.49 -0.27 -6.53
C ASP A 55 11.91 -0.48 -5.07
N ARG A 56 11.23 0.18 -4.12
CA ARG A 56 11.45 -0.06 -2.68
C ARG A 56 10.92 -1.42 -2.28
N VAL A 57 9.75 -1.82 -2.76
CA VAL A 57 9.17 -3.15 -2.56
C VAL A 57 10.07 -4.24 -3.14
N ARG A 58 10.52 -4.10 -4.40
CA ARG A 58 11.42 -5.09 -5.02
C ARG A 58 12.70 -5.31 -4.20
N ARG A 59 13.32 -4.23 -3.72
CA ARG A 59 14.52 -4.30 -2.86
C ARG A 59 14.23 -4.98 -1.52
N ALA A 60 13.16 -4.59 -0.85
CA ALA A 60 12.78 -5.20 0.44
C ALA A 60 12.53 -6.72 0.31
N LEU A 61 11.86 -7.15 -0.75
CA LEU A 61 11.64 -8.58 -1.02
C LEU A 61 12.96 -9.32 -1.31
N ALA A 62 13.88 -8.70 -2.05
CA ALA A 62 15.21 -9.26 -2.31
C ALA A 62 16.06 -9.38 -1.02
N ASP A 63 15.86 -8.48 -0.06
CA ASP A 63 16.49 -8.52 1.27
C ASP A 63 15.83 -9.54 2.22
N GLY A 64 14.84 -10.29 1.75
CA GLY A 64 14.16 -11.34 2.51
C GLY A 64 13.06 -10.83 3.46
N LYS A 65 12.56 -9.60 3.25
CA LYS A 65 11.37 -9.10 3.94
C LYS A 65 10.10 -9.68 3.31
N GLU A 66 9.03 -9.73 4.11
CA GLU A 66 7.68 -10.04 3.65
C GLU A 66 6.87 -8.75 3.54
N LEU A 67 6.03 -8.66 2.50
CA LEU A 67 5.13 -7.52 2.27
C LEU A 67 3.71 -7.87 2.68
N TYR A 68 3.10 -7.01 3.48
CA TYR A 68 1.70 -7.09 3.87
C TYR A 68 0.94 -5.90 3.29
N TYR A 69 -0.19 -6.21 2.67
CA TYR A 69 -1.12 -5.22 2.14
C TYR A 69 -2.38 -5.21 3.00
N ARG A 70 -2.85 -4.02 3.37
CA ARG A 70 -4.18 -3.84 3.98
C ARG A 70 -4.91 -2.73 3.26
N ALA A 71 -6.21 -2.92 3.01
CA ALA A 71 -7.07 -1.89 2.45
C ALA A 71 -8.37 -1.76 3.26
N VAL A 72 -8.86 -0.53 3.34
CA VAL A 72 -10.13 -0.17 3.97
C VAL A 72 -10.96 0.55 2.93
N ALA A 73 -12.17 0.04 2.68
CA ALA A 73 -13.09 0.60 1.69
C ALA A 73 -13.76 1.89 2.19
N PHE A 74 -13.98 2.82 1.25
CA PHE A 74 -14.67 4.09 1.48
C PHE A 74 -15.76 4.30 0.44
N PRO A 75 -16.83 5.05 0.77
CA PRO A 75 -17.96 5.28 -0.14
C PRO A 75 -17.60 6.17 -1.34
N THR A 76 -16.56 7.01 -1.21
CA THR A 76 -16.12 7.92 -2.29
C THR A 76 -14.60 8.05 -2.32
N PRO A 77 -14.01 8.41 -3.48
CA PRO A 77 -12.59 8.73 -3.57
C PRO A 77 -12.18 9.89 -2.64
N ALA A 78 -13.06 10.87 -2.45
CA ALA A 78 -12.81 11.99 -1.55
C ALA A 78 -12.73 11.55 -0.09
N ALA A 79 -13.59 10.62 0.35
CA ALA A 79 -13.54 10.09 1.71
C ALA A 79 -12.27 9.25 1.96
N ALA A 80 -11.83 8.47 0.97
CA ALA A 80 -10.56 7.75 1.05
C ALA A 80 -9.35 8.71 1.14
N ARG A 81 -9.37 9.79 0.34
CA ARG A 81 -8.35 10.85 0.37
C ARG A 81 -8.29 11.55 1.72
N GLU A 82 -9.44 11.94 2.28
CA GLU A 82 -9.52 12.58 3.59
C GLU A 82 -9.02 11.65 4.71
N ALA A 83 -9.34 10.36 4.62
CA ALA A 83 -8.81 9.36 5.55
C ALA A 83 -7.28 9.20 5.44
N LEU A 84 -6.73 9.23 4.23
CA LEU A 84 -5.28 9.24 4.02
C LEU A 84 -4.64 10.47 4.66
N GLU A 85 -5.20 11.66 4.44
CA GLU A 85 -4.66 12.91 5.00
C GLU A 85 -4.63 12.87 6.54
N ARG A 86 -5.70 12.39 7.18
CA ARG A 86 -5.71 12.15 8.63
C ARG A 86 -4.64 11.16 9.06
N ARG A 87 -4.54 10.02 8.36
CA ARG A 87 -3.56 8.97 8.67
C ARG A 87 -2.12 9.48 8.56
N LEU A 88 -1.81 10.32 7.56
CA LEU A 88 -0.49 10.92 7.40
C LEU A 88 -0.20 11.99 8.47
N ALA A 89 -1.22 12.73 8.92
CA ALA A 89 -1.09 13.70 9.99
C ALA A 89 -0.78 13.06 11.36
N GLU A 90 -1.24 11.82 11.59
CA GLU A 90 -0.90 11.02 12.80
C GLU A 90 0.55 10.53 12.81
N GLY A 91 1.21 10.53 11.65
CA GLY A 91 2.57 10.05 11.48
C GLY A 91 2.74 9.39 10.11
N ALA A 92 3.33 10.14 9.18
CA ALA A 92 3.57 9.66 7.83
C ALA A 92 4.54 8.47 7.83
N PRO A 93 4.19 7.36 7.14
CA PRO A 93 5.11 6.25 6.95
C PRO A 93 6.39 6.69 6.21
N PRO A 94 7.52 6.00 6.44
CA PRO A 94 8.83 6.41 5.93
C PRO A 94 8.91 6.57 4.41
N TRP A 95 8.14 5.80 3.63
CA TRP A 95 8.15 5.90 2.16
C TRP A 95 7.19 6.95 1.61
N ASN A 96 6.34 7.58 2.44
CA ASN A 96 5.50 8.70 2.02
C ASN A 96 6.25 10.03 1.95
N ALA A 97 7.39 10.15 2.66
CA ALA A 97 8.12 11.40 2.83
C ALA A 97 9.34 11.55 1.89
N LEU A 98 9.73 10.48 1.19
CA LEU A 98 10.93 10.49 0.36
C LEU A 98 10.56 10.77 -1.10
N PRO A 99 11.27 11.67 -1.80
CA PRO A 99 11.17 11.74 -3.25
C PRO A 99 11.59 10.40 -3.86
N ASP A 100 11.03 10.07 -5.02
CA ASP A 100 11.39 8.89 -5.81
C ASP A 100 12.84 8.94 -6.29
#